data_AF-W4VF52-F1
#
_entry.id   AF-W4VF52-F1
#
_cell.length_a   1.000
_cell.length_b   1.000
_cell.length_c   1.000
_cell.angle_alpha   90.00
_cell.angle_beta   90.00
_cell.angle_gamma   90.00
#
_symmetry.space_group_name_H-M   'P 1'
#
loop_
_entity.id
_entity.type
_entity.pdbx_description
1 polymer ?
#
loop_
_entity_poly.entity_id
_entity_poly.type
_entity_poly.pdbx_seq_one_letter_code
_entity_poly.pdbx_strand_id
1 'polypeptide(L)'
;MRFDLAEGFPLLTTKKIPFRLIVSELLWFIKGDTNIRYLLEHNNNIWNEWAFKNWVDSEEYQGPDMNDFSHRSLDDPEFMKEYDQQMDLFKKRILEDTAFAEKFGDLGNVYGSQWRRWKTTQNETIDQLKEVIESIKHNPNSRRHIVSAWNPEDVPTMALPPCHTMFQFYVANGKLSCQLYQRSADIF
;
A
#
# COMPACT_ATOMS: atom_id res chain seq x y z
N MET A 1 -14.79 -9.84 12.85
CA MET A 1 -13.79 -10.45 13.75
C MET A 1 -13.41 -9.43 14.83
N ARG A 2 -12.95 -9.86 16.01
CA ARG A 2 -12.47 -8.97 17.08
C ARG A 2 -11.23 -9.59 17.70
N PHE A 3 -10.22 -8.78 18.01
CA PHE A 3 -8.96 -9.20 18.63
C PHE A 3 -8.71 -8.33 19.85
N ASP A 4 -8.53 -8.92 21.03
CA ASP A 4 -8.13 -8.19 22.23
C ASP A 4 -6.62 -8.05 22.26
N LEU A 5 -6.13 -6.83 22.04
CA LEU A 5 -4.69 -6.54 22.00
C LEU A 5 -4.03 -6.61 23.39
N ALA A 6 -4.81 -6.71 24.47
CA ALA A 6 -4.28 -6.96 25.81
C ALA A 6 -3.88 -8.43 26.02
N GLU A 7 -4.45 -9.36 25.25
CA GLU A 7 -4.11 -10.80 25.32
C GLU A 7 -2.84 -11.12 24.52
N GLY A 8 -2.45 -10.25 23.58
CA GLY A 8 -1.25 -10.38 22.78
C GLY A 8 -1.36 -9.69 21.42
N PHE A 9 -0.29 -9.74 20.64
CA PHE A 9 -0.31 -9.24 19.27
C PHE A 9 -0.86 -10.33 18.32
N PRO A 10 -1.92 -10.05 17.52
CA PRO A 10 -2.64 -11.07 16.76
C PRO A 10 -1.92 -11.50 15.47
N LEU A 11 -0.62 -11.83 15.57
CA LEU A 11 0.12 -12.48 14.49
C LEU A 11 -0.21 -13.97 14.52
N LEU A 12 -0.65 -14.52 13.38
CA LEU A 12 -0.99 -15.94 13.28
C LEU A 12 0.21 -16.83 13.65
N THR A 13 -0.08 -17.91 14.36
CA THR A 13 0.92 -18.90 14.78
C THR A 13 0.81 -20.21 14.02
N THR A 14 -0.32 -20.45 13.33
CA THR A 14 -0.58 -21.65 12.52
C THR A 14 0.17 -21.63 11.17
N LYS A 15 0.69 -20.47 10.77
CA LYS A 15 1.53 -20.26 9.56
C LYS A 15 2.51 -19.13 9.86
N LYS A 16 3.74 -19.26 9.37
CA LYS A 16 4.76 -18.20 9.54
C LYS A 16 4.35 -16.96 8.76
N ILE A 17 4.16 -15.83 9.45
CA ILE A 17 3.85 -14.55 8.84
C ILE A 17 5.11 -13.65 8.81
N PRO A 18 5.51 -13.10 7.65
CA PRO A 18 6.70 -12.28 7.54
C PRO A 18 6.47 -10.87 8.10
N PHE A 19 6.50 -10.73 9.43
CA PHE A 19 6.21 -9.47 10.15
C PHE A 19 7.01 -8.25 9.66
N ARG A 20 8.24 -8.45 9.20
CA ARG A 20 9.08 -7.39 8.61
C ARG A 20 8.41 -6.70 7.43
N LEU A 21 7.71 -7.46 6.58
CA LEU A 21 7.00 -6.92 5.42
C LEU A 21 5.85 -6.02 5.88
N ILE A 22 5.02 -6.51 6.81
CA ILE A 22 3.89 -5.76 7.40
C ILE A 22 4.36 -4.44 8.00
N VAL A 23 5.45 -4.46 8.79
CA VAL A 23 5.96 -3.24 9.42
C VAL A 23 6.50 -2.26 8.38
N SER A 24 7.32 -2.71 7.43
CA SER A 24 7.87 -1.83 6.40
C SER A 24 6.77 -1.19 5.54
N GLU A 25 5.74 -1.95 5.17
CA GLU A 25 4.59 -1.43 4.43
C GLU A 25 3.78 -0.42 5.25
N LEU A 26 3.49 -0.73 6.52
CA LEU A 26 2.80 0.22 7.40
C LEU A 26 3.61 1.52 7.56
N LEU A 27 4.92 1.42 7.75
CA LEU A 27 5.81 2.58 7.84
C LEU A 27 5.81 3.42 6.56
N TRP A 28 5.74 2.78 5.40
CA TRP A 28 5.62 3.45 4.11
C TRP A 28 4.30 4.23 4.00
N PHE A 29 3.16 3.60 4.34
CA PHE A 29 1.85 4.26 4.35
C PHE A 29 1.80 5.44 5.32
N ILE A 30 2.25 5.25 6.57
CA ILE A 30 2.17 6.33 7.57
C ILE A 30 3.12 7.46 7.23
N LYS A 31 4.22 7.27 6.48
CA LYS A 31 5.06 8.37 5.97
C LYS A 31 4.37 9.14 4.84
N GLY A 32 3.30 8.58 4.29
CA GLY A 32 2.61 9.11 3.13
C GLY A 32 3.39 8.89 1.84
N ASP A 33 4.33 7.95 1.81
CA ASP A 33 5.09 7.65 0.61
C ASP A 33 4.25 6.78 -0.35
N THR A 34 4.52 6.92 -1.64
CA THR A 34 3.82 6.24 -2.75
C THR A 34 4.80 5.59 -3.71
N ASN A 35 6.11 5.75 -3.46
CA ASN A 35 7.16 5.15 -4.26
C ASN A 35 7.65 3.81 -3.67
N ILE A 36 7.71 2.76 -4.48
CA ILE A 36 8.13 1.42 -4.05
C ILE A 36 9.63 1.32 -3.71
N ARG A 37 10.46 2.31 -4.05
CA ARG A 37 11.90 2.31 -3.73
C ARG A 37 12.14 2.09 -2.24
N TYR A 38 11.36 2.75 -1.37
CA TYR A 38 11.44 2.54 0.08
C TYR A 38 11.19 1.07 0.45
N LEU A 39 10.20 0.42 -0.17
CA LEU A 39 9.88 -0.98 0.08
C LEU A 39 11.02 -1.90 -0.38
N LEU A 40 11.59 -1.65 -1.56
CA LEU A 40 12.72 -2.41 -2.09
C LEU A 40 13.97 -2.30 -1.20
N GLU A 41 14.28 -1.11 -0.68
CA GLU A 41 15.36 -0.90 0.31
C GLU A 41 15.15 -1.73 1.58
N HIS A 42 13.88 -2.02 1.92
CA HIS A 42 13.48 -2.89 3.01
C HIS A 42 13.22 -4.32 2.55
N ASN A 43 13.69 -4.73 1.37
CA ASN A 43 13.48 -6.05 0.76
C ASN A 43 12.02 -6.51 0.88
N ASN A 44 11.10 -5.59 0.59
CA ASN A 44 9.67 -5.80 0.53
C ASN A 44 9.22 -5.63 -0.92
N ASN A 45 8.71 -6.72 -1.50
CA ASN A 45 8.38 -6.82 -2.91
C ASN A 45 6.87 -6.88 -3.17
N ILE A 46 6.03 -6.68 -2.12
CA ILE A 46 4.58 -6.84 -2.19
C ILE A 46 4.00 -6.00 -3.34
N TRP A 47 4.53 -4.79 -3.53
CA TRP A 47 3.99 -3.81 -4.46
C TRP A 47 4.63 -3.77 -5.85
N ASN A 48 5.57 -4.69 -6.13
CA ASN A 48 6.39 -4.61 -7.33
C ASN A 48 5.58 -4.79 -8.61
N GLU A 49 4.60 -5.69 -8.63
CA GLU A 49 3.86 -6.03 -9.85
C GLU A 49 3.08 -4.84 -10.42
N TRP A 50 2.50 -4.00 -9.56
CA TRP A 50 1.80 -2.80 -10.01
C TRP A 50 2.75 -1.76 -10.60
N ALA A 51 3.90 -1.55 -9.98
CA ALA A 51 4.92 -0.61 -10.49
C ALA A 51 5.58 -1.15 -11.78
N PHE A 52 5.84 -2.46 -11.81
CA PHE A 52 6.37 -3.15 -12.99
C PHE A 52 5.41 -3.05 -14.16
N LYS A 53 4.10 -3.22 -13.93
CA LYS A 53 3.07 -3.02 -14.95
C LYS A 53 3.15 -1.63 -15.57
N ASN A 54 3.27 -0.58 -14.76
CA ASN A 54 3.42 0.80 -15.26
C ASN A 54 4.65 0.96 -16.16
N TRP A 55 5.74 0.24 -15.86
CA TRP A 55 6.94 0.26 -16.70
C TRP A 55 6.74 -0.51 -18.01
N VAL A 56 6.26 -1.75 -17.97
CA VAL A 56 6.14 -2.59 -19.17
C VAL A 56 5.05 -2.13 -20.14
N ASP A 57 4.03 -1.42 -19.64
CA ASP A 57 2.99 -0.79 -20.48
C ASP A 57 3.49 0.53 -21.12
N SER A 58 4.67 1.03 -20.75
CA SER A 58 5.19 2.30 -21.25
C SER A 58 5.95 2.16 -22.57
N GLU A 59 6.02 3.26 -23.34
CA GLU A 59 6.80 3.32 -24.59
C GLU A 59 8.32 3.17 -24.36
N GLU A 60 8.81 3.32 -23.13
CA GLU A 60 10.24 3.18 -22.79
C GLU A 60 10.65 1.74 -22.52
N TYR A 61 9.69 0.82 -22.40
CA TYR A 61 9.99 -0.59 -22.22
C TYR A 61 10.42 -1.21 -23.56
N GLN A 62 11.65 -1.70 -23.60
CA GLN A 62 12.26 -2.33 -24.78
C GLN A 62 12.53 -3.82 -24.56
N GLY A 63 11.94 -4.40 -23.51
CA GLY A 63 12.09 -5.81 -23.19
C GLY A 63 11.13 -6.71 -23.98
N PRO A 64 11.13 -8.01 -23.67
CA PRO A 64 10.22 -8.99 -24.25
C PRO A 64 8.76 -8.76 -23.83
N ASP A 65 7.81 -9.35 -24.55
CA ASP A 65 6.37 -9.17 -24.30
C ASP A 65 5.97 -9.63 -22.89
N MET A 66 5.59 -8.67 -22.04
CA MET A 66 5.13 -8.88 -20.67
C MET A 66 3.61 -8.79 -20.52
N ASN A 67 2.84 -8.80 -21.62
CA ASN A 67 1.38 -8.83 -21.50
C ASN A 67 0.93 -10.04 -20.67
N ASP A 68 0.01 -9.81 -19.74
CA ASP A 68 -0.58 -10.84 -18.88
C ASP A 68 0.46 -11.62 -18.04
N PHE A 69 1.55 -10.96 -17.63
CA PHE A 69 2.68 -11.60 -16.94
C PHE A 69 2.27 -12.34 -15.65
N SER A 70 1.27 -11.85 -14.92
CA SER A 70 0.81 -12.45 -13.66
C SER A 70 0.21 -13.84 -13.85
N HIS A 71 -0.41 -14.10 -15.00
CA HIS A 71 -1.00 -15.39 -15.33
C HIS A 71 0.01 -16.28 -16.08
N ARG A 72 0.69 -15.72 -17.09
CA ARG A 72 1.66 -16.48 -17.89
C ARG A 72 2.82 -17.04 -17.06
N SER A 73 3.28 -16.34 -16.04
CA SER A 73 4.36 -16.80 -15.16
C SER A 73 3.99 -18.04 -14.33
N LEU A 74 2.70 -18.33 -14.15
CA LEU A 74 2.23 -19.53 -13.44
C LEU A 74 2.25 -20.77 -14.33
N ASP A 75 2.01 -20.59 -15.64
CA ASP A 75 1.75 -21.69 -16.58
C ASP A 75 2.93 -21.97 -17.53
N ASP A 76 3.81 -20.98 -17.78
CA ASP A 76 4.95 -21.08 -18.70
C ASP A 76 6.29 -20.89 -17.96
N PRO A 77 7.03 -21.98 -17.70
CA PRO A 77 8.33 -21.92 -17.00
C PRO A 77 9.43 -21.15 -17.73
N GLU A 78 9.38 -21.06 -19.07
CA GLU A 78 10.37 -20.29 -19.83
C GLU A 78 10.04 -18.80 -19.73
N PHE A 79 8.76 -18.44 -19.85
CA PHE A 79 8.32 -17.07 -19.59
C PHE A 79 8.58 -16.65 -18.14
N MET A 80 8.42 -17.54 -17.16
CA MET A 80 8.72 -17.25 -15.76
C MET A 80 10.17 -16.79 -15.58
N LYS A 81 11.14 -17.44 -16.24
CA LYS A 81 12.56 -17.02 -16.19
C LYS A 81 12.75 -15.63 -16.80
N GLU A 82 12.06 -15.34 -17.89
CA GLU A 82 12.13 -14.04 -18.56
C GLU A 82 11.50 -12.94 -17.70
N TYR A 83 10.37 -13.22 -17.07
CA TYR A 83 9.71 -12.36 -16.09
C TYR A 83 10.63 -12.07 -14.90
N ASP A 84 11.24 -13.10 -14.30
CA ASP A 84 12.17 -12.94 -13.17
C ASP A 84 13.37 -12.05 -13.56
N GLN A 85 13.93 -12.24 -14.75
CA GLN A 85 15.02 -11.41 -15.27
C GLN A 85 14.60 -9.94 -15.44
N GLN A 86 13.43 -9.68 -16.03
CA GLN A 86 12.93 -8.32 -16.20
C GLN A 86 12.55 -7.67 -14.86
N MET A 87 11.96 -8.42 -13.93
CA MET A 87 11.64 -7.94 -12.59
C MET A 87 12.90 -7.58 -11.81
N ASP A 88 13.96 -8.39 -11.89
CA ASP A 88 15.24 -8.07 -11.26
C ASP A 88 15.92 -6.86 -11.88
N LEU A 89 15.86 -6.71 -13.21
CA LEU A 89 16.32 -5.49 -13.88
C LEU A 89 15.53 -4.26 -13.41
N PHE A 90 14.21 -4.36 -13.36
CA PHE A 90 13.32 -3.31 -12.89
C PHE A 90 13.66 -2.88 -11.45
N LYS A 91 13.71 -3.83 -10.52
CA LYS A 91 14.08 -3.58 -9.11
C LYS A 91 15.43 -2.90 -8.98
N LYS A 92 16.43 -3.38 -9.73
CA LYS A 92 17.77 -2.79 -9.74
C LYS A 92 17.72 -1.32 -10.18
N ARG A 93 17.01 -1.02 -11.27
CA ARG A 93 16.85 0.35 -11.76
C ARG A 93 16.12 1.24 -10.76
N ILE A 94 15.05 0.76 -10.10
CA ILE A 94 14.37 1.54 -9.05
C ILE A 94 15.33 1.90 -7.89
N LEU A 95 16.26 1.02 -7.54
CA LEU A 95 17.21 1.25 -6.45
C LEU A 95 18.40 2.15 -6.85
N GLU A 96 18.86 2.06 -8.10
CA GLU A 96 20.10 2.70 -8.55
C GLU A 96 19.87 4.00 -9.34
N ASP A 97 18.74 4.14 -10.04
CA ASP A 97 18.42 5.28 -10.89
C ASP A 97 17.22 6.06 -10.31
N THR A 98 17.51 7.23 -9.74
CA THR A 98 16.49 8.08 -9.11
C THR A 98 15.44 8.58 -10.12
N ALA A 99 15.82 8.91 -11.35
CA ALA A 99 14.86 9.39 -12.34
C ALA A 99 13.92 8.25 -12.78
N PHE A 100 14.45 7.04 -12.94
CA PHE A 100 13.64 5.86 -13.19
C PHE A 100 12.71 5.54 -12.02
N ALA A 101 13.21 5.64 -10.78
CA ALA A 101 12.42 5.44 -9.57
C ALA A 101 11.27 6.43 -9.46
N GLU A 102 11.52 7.73 -9.68
CA GLU A 102 10.47 8.76 -9.65
C GLU A 102 9.37 8.49 -10.69
N LYS A 103 9.75 8.00 -11.87
CA LYS A 103 8.82 7.78 -12.97
C LYS A 103 8.01 6.49 -12.86
N PHE A 104 8.67 5.38 -12.54
CA PHE A 104 8.06 4.04 -12.60
C PHE A 104 7.89 3.39 -11.23
N GLY A 105 8.48 3.95 -10.18
CA GLY A 105 8.33 3.47 -8.81
C GLY A 105 7.13 4.06 -8.09
N ASP A 106 6.56 5.16 -8.57
CA ASP A 106 5.39 5.80 -7.96
C ASP A 106 4.10 5.09 -8.38
N LEU A 107 3.31 4.68 -7.39
CA LEU A 107 2.02 4.03 -7.57
C LEU A 107 0.86 5.04 -7.63
N GLY A 108 1.16 6.33 -7.52
CA GLY A 108 0.17 7.40 -7.53
C GLY A 108 -0.61 7.44 -6.21
N ASN A 109 -1.93 7.61 -6.30
CA ASN A 109 -2.76 7.94 -5.15
C ASN A 109 -3.15 6.73 -4.26
N VAL A 110 -2.17 5.94 -3.82
CA VAL A 110 -2.35 4.77 -2.92
C VAL A 110 -2.57 5.18 -1.45
N TYR A 111 -2.68 4.20 -0.55
CA TYR A 111 -2.99 4.41 0.88
C TYR A 111 -2.22 5.56 1.55
N GLY A 112 -0.90 5.65 1.33
CA GLY A 112 -0.08 6.70 1.93
C GLY A 112 -0.53 8.11 1.54
N SER A 113 -0.80 8.34 0.25
CA SER A 113 -1.30 9.64 -0.19
C SER A 113 -2.70 9.91 0.35
N GLN A 114 -3.58 8.92 0.36
CA GLN A 114 -4.94 9.12 0.88
C GLN A 114 -4.91 9.48 2.37
N TRP A 115 -4.06 8.83 3.17
CA TRP A 115 -4.01 9.06 4.61
C TRP A 115 -3.31 10.36 5.00
N ARG A 116 -2.31 10.80 4.23
CA ARG A 116 -1.42 11.92 4.61
C ARG A 116 -1.54 13.16 3.72
N ARG A 117 -2.05 13.00 2.49
CA ARG A 117 -2.08 14.02 1.43
C ARG A 117 -3.35 13.93 0.58
N TRP A 118 -4.51 13.78 1.20
CA TRP A 118 -5.79 13.74 0.47
C TRP A 118 -6.01 15.07 -0.26
N LYS A 119 -6.11 15.03 -1.59
CA LYS A 119 -6.24 16.24 -2.42
C LYS A 119 -7.65 16.81 -2.32
N THR A 120 -7.76 18.11 -2.08
CA THR A 120 -9.05 18.82 -2.08
C THR A 120 -9.35 19.42 -3.45
N THR A 121 -10.61 19.81 -3.67
CA THR A 121 -11.02 20.55 -4.88
C THR A 121 -10.37 21.92 -5.00
N GLN A 122 -9.80 22.45 -3.90
CA GLN A 122 -9.07 23.72 -3.86
C GLN A 122 -7.55 23.54 -4.07
N ASN A 123 -7.12 22.32 -4.46
CA ASN A 123 -5.72 21.97 -4.66
C ASN A 123 -4.86 22.07 -3.37
N GLU A 124 -5.51 21.93 -2.22
CA GLU A 124 -4.86 21.75 -0.92
C GLU A 124 -4.77 20.25 -0.58
N THR A 125 -4.12 19.93 0.54
CA THR A 125 -4.00 18.55 1.03
C THR A 125 -4.45 18.41 2.47
N ILE A 126 -5.19 17.36 2.77
CA ILE A 126 -5.64 16.99 4.12
C ILE A 126 -4.80 15.82 4.64
N ASP A 127 -4.23 15.97 5.83
CA ASP A 127 -3.51 14.91 6.55
C ASP A 127 -4.46 14.24 7.56
N GLN A 128 -5.30 13.34 7.05
CA GLN A 128 -6.34 12.66 7.84
C GLN A 128 -5.76 11.97 9.08
N LEU A 129 -4.61 11.30 8.94
CA LEU A 129 -4.00 10.56 10.04
C LEU A 129 -3.52 11.50 11.15
N LYS A 130 -2.85 12.60 10.79
CA LYS A 130 -2.42 13.62 11.76
C LYS A 130 -3.61 14.25 12.46
N GLU A 131 -4.64 14.63 11.72
CA GLU A 131 -5.85 15.25 12.28
C GLU A 131 -6.56 14.31 13.25
N VAL A 132 -6.68 13.02 12.92
CA VAL A 132 -7.28 12.04 13.81
C VAL A 132 -6.44 11.82 15.07
N ILE A 133 -5.12 11.75 14.97
CA ILE A 133 -4.22 11.65 16.13
C ILE A 133 -4.40 12.85 17.06
N GLU A 134 -4.41 14.07 16.51
CA GLU A 134 -4.62 15.28 17.30
C GLU A 134 -6.04 15.33 17.89
N SER A 135 -7.04 14.87 17.15
CA SER A 135 -8.42 14.76 17.64
C SER A 135 -8.53 13.77 18.78
N ILE A 136 -7.85 12.63 18.74
CA ILE A 136 -7.85 11.64 19.84
C ILE A 136 -7.26 12.24 21.12
N LYS A 137 -6.19 13.03 21.00
CA LYS A 137 -5.54 13.69 22.16
C LYS A 137 -6.46 14.72 22.83
N HIS A 138 -7.22 15.48 22.05
CA HIS A 138 -7.98 16.64 22.54
C HIS A 138 -9.49 16.42 22.67
N ASN A 139 -10.03 15.40 22.00
CA ASN A 139 -11.45 15.06 21.95
C ASN A 139 -11.68 13.53 21.83
N PRO A 140 -11.21 12.73 22.81
CA PRO A 140 -11.17 11.27 22.72
C PRO A 140 -12.55 10.59 22.58
N ASN A 141 -13.61 11.27 23.02
CA ASN A 141 -14.99 10.74 22.97
C ASN A 141 -15.66 11.00 21.60
N SER A 142 -14.94 11.57 20.64
CA SER A 142 -15.48 11.83 19.31
C SER A 142 -15.87 10.53 18.64
N ARG A 143 -17.05 10.54 17.99
CA ARG A 143 -17.50 9.45 17.11
C ARG A 143 -17.02 9.65 15.67
N ARG A 144 -16.12 10.61 15.43
CA ARG A 144 -15.67 11.04 14.09
C ARG A 144 -14.17 10.83 13.86
N HIS A 145 -13.49 10.02 14.66
CA HIS A 145 -12.10 9.65 14.42
C HIS A 145 -12.01 8.65 13.26
N ILE A 146 -12.16 9.14 12.03
CA ILE A 146 -12.24 8.32 10.81
C ILE A 146 -11.11 8.71 9.87
N VAL A 147 -10.51 7.71 9.24
CA VAL A 147 -9.62 7.88 8.09
C VAL A 147 -10.19 7.04 6.94
N SER A 148 -10.30 7.65 5.75
CA SER A 148 -10.75 6.97 4.53
C SER A 148 -9.63 6.88 3.50
N ALA A 149 -9.51 5.73 2.86
CA ALA A 149 -8.72 5.56 1.64
C ALA A 149 -9.58 5.63 0.37
N TRP A 150 -10.91 5.66 0.52
CA TRP A 150 -11.83 5.58 -0.61
C TRP A 150 -12.11 6.96 -1.20
N ASN A 151 -11.33 7.36 -2.22
CA ASN A 151 -11.57 8.57 -3.00
C ASN A 151 -12.33 8.24 -4.31
N PRO A 152 -13.61 8.65 -4.45
CA PRO A 152 -14.37 8.38 -5.67
C PRO A 152 -13.78 8.96 -6.95
N GLU A 153 -12.98 10.03 -6.86
CA GLU A 153 -12.32 10.65 -8.03
C GLU A 153 -11.16 9.78 -8.55
N ASP A 154 -10.37 9.20 -7.64
CA ASP A 154 -9.18 8.42 -7.99
C ASP A 154 -9.51 6.95 -8.30
N VAL A 155 -10.53 6.37 -7.67
CA VAL A 155 -10.87 4.93 -7.81
C VAL A 155 -10.96 4.43 -9.26
N PRO A 156 -11.55 5.17 -10.23
CA PRO A 156 -11.63 4.72 -11.62
C PRO A 156 -10.29 4.57 -12.34
N THR A 157 -9.22 5.25 -11.89
CA THR A 157 -7.91 5.26 -12.55
C THR A 157 -6.82 4.55 -11.74
N MET A 158 -7.11 4.12 -10.51
CA MET A 158 -6.18 3.34 -9.70
C MET A 158 -5.96 1.94 -10.27
N ALA A 159 -4.70 1.49 -10.27
CA ALA A 159 -4.35 0.11 -10.62
C ALA A 159 -5.07 -0.93 -9.73
N LEU A 160 -5.24 -0.61 -8.44
CA LEU A 160 -6.06 -1.40 -7.53
C LEU A 160 -6.76 -0.47 -6.51
N PRO A 161 -8.09 -0.34 -6.55
CA PRO A 161 -8.83 0.42 -5.55
C PRO A 161 -8.60 -0.13 -4.13
N PRO A 162 -8.56 0.70 -3.08
CA PRO A 162 -8.25 0.24 -1.72
C PRO A 162 -9.20 -0.85 -1.21
N CYS A 163 -8.67 -2.01 -0.83
CA CYS A 163 -9.44 -3.08 -0.16
C CYS A 163 -9.82 -2.67 1.28
N HIS A 164 -8.87 -2.09 2.01
CA HIS A 164 -9.07 -1.43 3.30
C HIS A 164 -9.66 -0.02 3.09
N THR A 165 -10.99 0.11 3.04
CA THR A 165 -11.61 1.36 2.55
C THR A 165 -11.59 2.48 3.58
N MET A 166 -11.84 2.17 4.85
CA MET A 166 -11.81 3.14 5.95
C MET A 166 -11.62 2.46 7.29
N PHE A 167 -11.10 3.20 8.27
CA PHE A 167 -11.04 2.76 9.65
C PHE A 167 -11.45 3.87 10.61
N GLN A 168 -11.95 3.47 11.78
CA GLN A 168 -12.44 4.35 12.83
C GLN A 168 -11.76 4.01 14.16
N PHE A 169 -11.30 5.03 14.87
CA PHE A 169 -10.82 4.90 16.23
C PHE A 169 -11.89 5.23 17.27
N TYR A 170 -11.75 4.62 18.44
CA TYR A 170 -12.61 4.85 19.58
C TYR A 170 -11.82 4.78 20.89
N VAL A 171 -12.07 5.70 21.82
CA VAL A 171 -11.43 5.71 23.13
C VAL A 171 -12.48 5.46 24.20
N ALA A 172 -12.22 4.49 25.09
CA ALA A 172 -13.02 4.27 26.30
C ALA A 172 -12.14 3.69 27.40
N ASN A 173 -12.37 4.13 28.64
CA ASN A 173 -11.67 3.63 29.83
C ASN A 173 -10.13 3.65 29.69
N GLY A 174 -9.59 4.70 29.08
CA GLY A 174 -8.15 4.85 28.82
C GLY A 174 -7.57 3.90 27.76
N LYS A 175 -8.41 3.15 27.03
CA LYS A 175 -8.00 2.23 25.96
C LYS A 175 -8.42 2.74 24.58
N LEU A 176 -7.55 2.55 23.59
CA LEU A 176 -7.80 2.86 22.18
C LEU A 176 -8.22 1.58 21.44
N SER A 177 -9.32 1.66 20.69
CA SER A 177 -9.79 0.62 19.78
C SER A 177 -9.75 1.14 18.33
N CYS A 178 -9.59 0.23 17.38
CA CYS A 178 -9.67 0.51 15.94
C CYS A 178 -10.60 -0.50 15.27
N GLN A 179 -11.52 -0.01 14.44
CA GLN A 179 -12.38 -0.81 13.58
C GLN A 179 -12.02 -0.52 12.13
N LEU A 180 -11.72 -1.58 11.37
CA LEU A 180 -11.45 -1.51 9.93
C LEU A 180 -12.69 -2.01 9.16
N TYR A 181 -13.11 -1.25 8.15
CA TYR A 181 -14.00 -1.75 7.11
C TYR A 181 -13.17 -2.16 5.89
N GLN A 182 -13.21 -3.44 5.57
CA GLN A 182 -12.50 -4.02 4.43
C GLN A 182 -13.53 -4.55 3.44
N ARG A 183 -13.59 -3.96 2.24
CA ARG A 183 -14.61 -4.30 1.21
C ARG A 183 -14.33 -5.63 0.52
N SER A 184 -13.08 -6.08 0.54
CA SER A 184 -12.60 -7.29 -0.14
C SER A 184 -11.44 -7.87 0.66
N ALA A 185 -11.51 -9.16 0.97
CA ALA A 185 -10.52 -9.85 1.79
C ALA A 185 -10.26 -11.23 1.20
N ASP A 186 -9.01 -11.49 0.82
CA ASP A 186 -8.51 -12.85 0.67
C ASP A 186 -8.27 -13.44 2.07
N ILE A 187 -8.74 -14.66 2.31
CA ILE A 187 -8.82 -15.28 3.66
C ILE A 187 -7.59 -16.17 3.96
N PHE A 188 -6.82 -16.57 2.95
CA PHE A 188 -5.88 -17.72 3.00
C PHE A 188 -4.42 -17.40 3.37
#